data_AF-A0A257UPK0-F1
#
_entry.id   AF-A0A257UPK0-F1
#
_cell.length_a   1.000
_cell.length_b   1.000
_cell.length_c   1.000
_cell.angle_alpha   90.00
_cell.angle_beta   90.00
_cell.angle_gamma   90.00
#
_symmetry.space_group_name_H-M   'P 1'
#
loop_
_entity.id
_entity.type
_entity.pdbx_description
1 polymer ?
#
loop_
_entity_poly.entity_id
_entity_poly.type
_entity_poly.pdbx_seq_one_letter_code
_entity_poly.pdbx_strand_id
1 'polypeptide(L)'
;MKALNSRGGVSNYDIARITFIRRTRELGFSLDEVRGLLALADGSPDACGQVQSLAQHHLDEIEAKIADLKVMQTVLGGLITQCAQGDDIVCPLIASLSNDQQRQSVQMGTKLRT
;
A
#
# COMPACT_ATOMS: atom_id res chain seq x y z
N MET A 1 -2.18 -13.76 53.75
CA MET A 1 -3.25 -12.85 53.28
C MET A 1 -2.63 -11.54 52.82
N LYS A 2 -2.44 -11.37 51.49
CA LYS A 2 -2.64 -10.12 50.71
C LYS A 2 -2.14 -10.32 49.29
N ALA A 3 -3.09 -10.60 48.40
CA ALA A 3 -3.04 -10.15 47.02
C ALA A 3 -3.53 -8.69 46.99
N LEU A 4 -3.03 -7.88 46.04
CA LEU A 4 -3.81 -7.08 45.08
C LEU A 4 -2.84 -6.21 44.24
N ASN A 5 -2.40 -6.83 43.12
CA ASN A 5 -2.23 -6.29 41.78
C ASN A 5 -2.24 -4.75 41.61
N SER A 6 -1.08 -4.19 41.25
CA SER A 6 -0.90 -2.84 40.72
C SER A 6 -1.66 -2.68 39.39
N ARG A 7 -2.82 -2.01 39.41
CA ARG A 7 -3.47 -1.55 38.17
C ARG A 7 -2.63 -0.42 37.59
N GLY A 8 -1.89 -0.72 36.53
CA GLY A 8 -1.09 0.27 35.79
C GLY A 8 -1.97 1.42 35.30
N GLY A 9 -1.69 2.63 35.79
CA GLY A 9 -2.26 3.85 35.24
C GLY A 9 -1.60 4.15 33.90
N VAL A 10 -2.40 4.38 32.86
CA VAL A 10 -1.92 4.85 31.56
C VAL A 10 -1.55 6.32 31.70
N SER A 11 -0.30 6.69 31.41
CA SER A 11 0.14 8.08 31.45
C SER A 11 -0.38 8.86 30.24
N ASN A 12 -0.53 10.19 30.36
CA ASN A 12 -0.84 11.06 29.20
C ASN A 12 0.20 10.91 28.07
N TYR A 13 1.46 10.60 28.43
CA TYR A 13 2.51 10.28 27.47
C TYR A 13 2.20 9.02 26.66
N ASP A 14 1.71 7.97 27.32
CA ASP A 14 1.34 6.71 26.66
C ASP A 14 0.14 6.92 25.73
N ILE A 15 -0.84 7.73 26.14
CA ILE A 15 -1.99 8.10 25.30
C ILE A 15 -1.54 8.86 24.04
N ALA A 16 -0.65 9.84 24.18
CA ALA A 16 -0.12 10.60 23.05
C ALA A 16 0.62 9.68 22.07
N ARG A 17 1.46 8.77 22.59
CA ARG A 17 2.24 7.82 21.78
C ARG A 17 1.34 6.81 21.05
N ILE A 18 0.32 6.26 21.72
CA ILE A 18 -0.66 5.37 21.08
C ILE A 18 -1.46 6.11 20.01
N THR A 19 -1.87 7.35 20.29
CA THR A 19 -2.59 8.19 19.32
C THR A 19 -1.75 8.47 18.09
N PHE A 20 -0.45 8.73 18.27
CA PHE A 20 0.51 8.91 17.19
C PHE A 20 0.63 7.66 16.30
N ILE A 21 0.83 6.49 16.92
CA ILE A 21 0.90 5.21 16.21
C ILE A 21 -0.40 4.95 15.43
N ARG A 22 -1.56 5.18 16.05
CA ARG A 22 -2.84 4.98 15.38
C ARG A 22 -2.97 5.86 14.12
N ARG A 23 -2.69 7.17 14.23
CA ARG A 23 -2.81 8.11 13.10
C ARG A 23 -1.86 7.78 11.96
N THR A 24 -0.62 7.43 12.27
CA THR A 24 0.37 7.04 11.26
C THR A 24 -0.02 5.74 10.57
N ARG A 25 -0.58 4.77 11.32
CA ARG A 25 -1.15 3.55 10.73
C ARG A 25 -2.37 3.79 9.85
N GLU A 26 -3.21 4.76 10.18
CA GLU A 26 -4.36 5.16 9.37
C GLU A 26 -3.92 5.80 8.03
N LEU A 27 -2.75 6.42 7.99
CA LEU A 27 -2.13 6.96 6.77
C LEU A 27 -1.35 5.92 5.95
N GLY A 28 -1.34 4.66 6.38
CA GLY A 28 -0.71 3.57 5.65
C GLY A 28 0.79 3.41 5.87
N PHE A 29 1.41 4.17 6.78
CA PHE A 29 2.81 3.94 7.14
C PHE A 29 3.01 2.53 7.71
N SER A 30 4.07 1.86 7.27
CA SER A 30 4.51 0.57 7.79
C SER A 30 4.93 0.68 9.26
N LEU A 31 4.99 -0.46 9.97
CA LEU A 31 5.42 -0.45 11.38
C LEU A 31 6.87 0.05 11.55
N ASP A 32 7.72 -0.17 10.56
CA ASP A 32 9.12 0.27 10.60
C ASP A 32 9.23 1.79 10.40
N GLU A 33 8.43 2.37 9.51
CA GLU A 33 8.34 3.82 9.35
C GLU A 33 7.76 4.49 10.60
N VAL A 34 6.73 3.90 11.21
CA VAL A 34 6.17 4.41 12.48
C VAL A 34 7.21 4.42 13.60
N ARG A 35 8.07 3.39 13.68
CA ARG A 35 9.19 3.36 14.64
C ARG A 35 10.18 4.48 14.35
N GLY A 36 10.54 4.71 13.09
CA GLY A 36 11.40 5.81 12.67
C GLY A 36 10.82 7.17 13.05
N LEU A 37 9.54 7.39 12.75
CA LEU A 37 8.82 8.61 13.10
C LEU A 37 8.76 8.85 14.62
N LEU A 38 8.57 7.80 15.42
CA LEU A 38 8.62 7.89 16.88
C LEU A 38 9.99 8.30 17.40
N ALA A 39 11.08 7.76 16.83
CA ALA A 39 12.44 8.13 17.21
C ALA A 39 12.76 9.58 16.86
N LEU A 40 12.23 10.09 15.74
CA LEU A 40 12.39 11.49 15.33
C LEU A 40 11.57 12.45 16.20
N ALA A 41 10.41 12.01 16.70
CA ALA A 41 9.55 12.80 17.58
C ALA A 41 10.18 13.08 18.96
N ASP A 42 11.15 12.26 19.40
CA ASP A 42 11.86 12.42 20.67
C ASP A 42 12.92 13.56 20.63
N GLY A 43 13.11 14.21 19.48
CA GLY A 43 13.80 15.49 19.34
C GLY A 43 15.25 15.38 18.84
N SER A 44 15.46 15.78 17.58
CA SER A 44 16.78 16.13 17.04
C SER A 44 16.66 17.38 16.15
N PRO A 45 17.74 18.18 15.96
CA PRO A 45 17.71 19.38 15.12
C PRO A 45 17.24 19.10 13.68
N ASP A 46 17.51 17.91 13.16
CA ASP A 46 17.18 17.50 11.79
C ASP A 46 15.90 16.67 11.69
N ALA A 47 15.14 16.53 12.79
CA ALA A 47 13.96 15.68 12.84
C ALA A 47 12.91 16.09 11.81
N CYS A 48 12.69 17.40 11.62
CA CYS A 48 11.69 17.89 10.67
C CYS A 48 12.04 17.50 9.22
N GLY A 49 13.30 17.66 8.82
CA GLY A 49 13.75 17.30 7.47
C GLY A 49 13.69 15.79 7.21
N GLN A 50 14.05 14.98 8.21
CA GLN A 50 13.95 13.52 8.10
C GLN A 50 12.50 13.04 8.04
N VAL A 51 11.61 13.59 8.87
CA VAL A 51 10.16 13.29 8.81
C VAL A 51 9.59 13.71 7.45
N GLN A 52 9.98 14.88 6.93
CA GLN A 52 9.54 15.35 5.62
C GLN A 52 9.99 14.40 4.50
N SER A 53 11.26 13.96 4.52
CA SER A 53 11.77 13.02 3.51
C SER A 53 11.03 11.67 3.55
N LEU A 54 10.74 11.16 4.75
CA LEU A 54 9.98 9.92 4.91
C LEU A 54 8.54 10.06 4.40
N ALA A 55 7.88 11.17 4.75
CA ALA A 55 6.53 11.44 4.30
C ALA A 55 6.44 11.61 2.78
N GLN A 56 7.45 12.25 2.17
CA GLN A 56 7.51 12.40 0.71
C GLN A 56 7.68 11.03 0.02
N HIS A 57 8.59 10.20 0.52
CA HIS A 57 8.78 8.85 -0.02
C HIS A 57 7.48 8.02 0.03
N HIS A 58 6.79 8.02 1.17
CA HIS A 58 5.50 7.32 1.31
C HIS A 58 4.41 7.89 0.40
N LEU A 59 4.41 9.22 0.19
CA LEU A 59 3.50 9.85 -0.77
C LEU A 59 3.77 9.36 -2.20
N ASP A 60 5.03 9.29 -2.61
CA ASP A 60 5.41 8.81 -3.94
C ASP A 60 4.98 7.35 -4.15
N GLU A 61 5.12 6.50 -3.13
CA GLU A 61 4.63 5.11 -3.15
C GLU A 61 3.10 5.03 -3.28
N ILE A 62 2.36 5.87 -2.56
CA ILE A 62 0.91 5.96 -2.66
C ILE A 62 0.50 6.39 -4.08
N GLU A 63 1.14 7.41 -4.65
CA GLU A 63 0.84 7.89 -5.99
C GLU A 63 1.11 6.82 -7.06
N ALA A 64 2.23 6.11 -6.95
CA ALA A 64 2.54 4.97 -7.81
C ALA A 64 1.47 3.88 -7.69
N LYS A 65 1.05 3.53 -6.46
CA LYS A 65 0.01 2.53 -6.25
C LYS A 65 -1.34 2.95 -6.83
N ILE A 66 -1.71 4.24 -6.70
CA ILE A 66 -2.93 4.79 -7.29
C ILE A 66 -2.87 4.69 -8.82
N ALA A 67 -1.73 4.99 -9.44
CA ALA A 67 -1.57 4.87 -10.88
C ALA A 67 -1.81 3.42 -11.34
N ASP A 68 -1.18 2.45 -10.68
CA ASP A 68 -1.37 1.02 -10.97
C ASP A 68 -2.84 0.59 -10.80
N LEU A 69 -3.47 1.00 -9.70
CA LEU A 69 -4.87 0.67 -9.42
C LEU A 69 -5.83 1.28 -10.44
N LYS A 70 -5.55 2.48 -10.96
CA LYS A 70 -6.34 3.10 -12.04
C LYS A 70 -6.23 2.33 -13.36
N VAL A 71 -5.04 1.80 -13.67
CA VAL A 71 -4.85 0.93 -14.84
C VAL A 71 -5.68 -0.34 -14.69
N MET A 72 -5.55 -1.03 -13.54
CA MET A 72 -6.32 -2.25 -13.25
C MET A 72 -7.83 -1.99 -13.28
N GLN A 73 -8.29 -0.88 -12.69
CA GLN A 73 -9.69 -0.47 -12.72
C GLN A 73 -10.20 -0.28 -14.15
N THR A 74 -9.41 0.35 -15.00
CA THR A 74 -9.79 0.60 -16.41
C THR A 74 -9.94 -0.71 -17.17
N VAL A 75 -8.96 -1.62 -17.02
CA VAL A 75 -9.00 -2.95 -17.67
C VAL A 75 -10.21 -3.74 -17.19
N LEU A 76 -10.41 -3.84 -15.87
CA LEU A 76 -11.51 -4.60 -15.30
C LEU A 76 -12.87 -4.00 -15.69
N GLY A 77 -12.98 -2.67 -15.67
CA GLY A 77 -14.18 -1.95 -16.11
C GLY A 77 -14.52 -2.25 -17.57
N GLY A 78 -13.52 -2.23 -18.45
CA GLY A 78 -13.70 -2.58 -19.87
C GLY A 78 -14.17 -4.02 -20.09
N LEU A 79 -13.65 -4.98 -19.32
CA LEU A 79 -14.09 -6.38 -19.37
C LEU A 79 -15.53 -6.53 -18.87
N ILE A 80 -15.90 -5.85 -17.78
CA ILE A 80 -17.28 -5.87 -17.26
C ILE A 80 -18.26 -5.30 -18.29
N THR A 81 -17.91 -4.19 -18.96
CA THR A 81 -18.75 -3.61 -20.01
C THR A 81 -18.95 -4.58 -21.18
N GLN A 82 -17.89 -5.27 -21.61
CA GLN A 82 -17.99 -6.30 -22.67
C GLN A 82 -18.90 -7.46 -22.24
N CYS A 83 -18.75 -7.97 -21.02
CA CYS A 83 -19.64 -9.00 -20.48
C CYS A 83 -21.11 -8.56 -20.47
N ALA A 84 -21.40 -7.29 -20.18
CA ALA A 84 -22.77 -6.77 -20.14
C ALA A 84 -23.39 -6.54 -21.52
N GLN A 85 -22.58 -6.44 -22.59
CA GLN A 85 -23.02 -6.18 -23.95
C GLN A 85 -23.31 -7.46 -24.77
N GLY A 86 -22.87 -8.62 -24.30
CA GLY A 86 -22.86 -9.85 -25.09
C GLY A 86 -23.86 -10.90 -24.63
N ASP A 87 -24.47 -11.56 -25.61
CA ASP A 87 -25.10 -12.90 -25.53
C ASP A 87 -24.02 -13.99 -25.76
N ASP A 88 -22.79 -13.70 -25.34
CA ASP A 88 -21.59 -14.48 -25.67
C ASP A 88 -21.66 -15.87 -25.03
N ILE A 89 -21.41 -16.90 -25.82
CA ILE A 89 -21.28 -18.29 -25.35
C ILE A 89 -20.09 -18.44 -24.37
N VAL A 90 -19.11 -17.53 -24.46
CA VAL A 90 -17.89 -17.53 -23.64
C VAL A 90 -17.70 -16.18 -22.98
N CYS A 91 -17.55 -16.17 -21.66
CA CYS A 91 -17.34 -14.95 -20.87
C CYS A 91 -16.03 -14.21 -21.28
N PRO A 92 -16.10 -12.96 -21.76
CA PRO A 92 -14.93 -12.17 -22.17
C PRO A 92 -13.88 -12.02 -21.06
N LEU A 93 -14.31 -11.87 -19.81
CA LEU A 93 -13.41 -11.76 -18.66
C LEU A 93 -12.58 -13.04 -18.45
N ILE A 94 -13.23 -14.21 -18.51
CA ILE A 94 -12.53 -15.50 -18.38
C ILE A 94 -11.59 -15.73 -19.56
N ALA A 95 -12.01 -15.40 -20.78
CA ALA A 95 -11.17 -15.50 -21.97
C ALA A 95 -9.92 -14.62 -21.86
N SER A 96 -10.07 -13.37 -21.40
CA SER A 96 -8.96 -12.43 -21.20
C SER A 96 -7.96 -12.94 -20.17
N LEU A 97 -8.43 -13.41 -19.00
CA LEU A 97 -7.55 -13.92 -17.94
C LEU A 97 -6.88 -15.24 -18.32
N SER A 98 -7.50 -16.05 -19.18
CA SER A 98 -6.95 -17.34 -19.63
C SER A 98 -5.91 -17.16 -20.75
N ASN A 99 -6.04 -16.13 -21.58
CA ASN A 99 -5.14 -15.88 -22.72
C ASN A 99 -3.84 -15.13 -22.35
N ASP A 100 -3.73 -14.58 -21.15
CA ASP A 100 -2.57 -13.77 -20.75
C ASP A 100 -1.28 -14.58 -20.48
N GLN A 101 -1.36 -15.91 -20.40
CA GLN A 101 -0.17 -16.78 -20.37
C GLN A 101 0.64 -16.73 -21.69
N GLN A 102 0.06 -16.23 -22.80
CA GLN A 102 0.71 -16.23 -24.12
C GLN A 102 1.46 -14.92 -24.46
N ARG A 103 1.24 -13.81 -23.72
CA ARG A 103 1.91 -12.52 -24.01
C ARG A 103 3.32 -12.39 -23.42
N GLN A 104 3.68 -13.23 -22.44
CA GLN A 104 5.03 -13.27 -21.85
C GLN A 104 6.03 -14.14 -22.64
N SER A 105 5.58 -14.92 -23.64
CA SER A 105 6.46 -15.76 -24.46
C SER A 105 6.92 -15.12 -25.79
N VAL A 106 6.33 -14.00 -26.22
CA VAL A 106 6.70 -13.36 -27.51
C VAL A 106 7.89 -12.38 -27.36
N GLN A 107 8.26 -11.96 -26.14
CA GLN A 107 9.40 -11.05 -25.93
C GLN A 107 10.78 -11.72 -25.82
N MET A 108 10.87 -13.05 -25.83
CA MET A 108 12.17 -13.78 -25.83
C MET A 108 12.63 -14.20 -27.24
N GLY A 109 12.05 -13.63 -28.31
CA GLY A 109 12.30 -14.04 -29.70
C GLY A 109 13.00 -13.02 -30.62
N THR A 110 13.17 -11.75 -30.21
CA THR A 110 13.67 -10.70 -31.12
C THR A 110 15.11 -10.26 -30.89
N LYS A 111 15.89 -10.98 -30.08
CA LYS A 111 17.32 -10.71 -29.87
C LYS A 111 18.22 -11.85 -30.38
N LEU A 112 18.16 -12.14 -31.68
CA LEU A 112 19.26 -12.82 -32.38
C LEU A 112 19.27 -12.46 -33.88
N ARG A 113 19.66 -11.22 -34.17
CA ARG A 113 20.21 -10.81 -35.47
C ARG A 113 21.25 -9.71 -35.23
N THR A 114 22.44 -10.12 -34.84
CA THR A 114 23.69 -9.47 -35.20
C THR A 114 24.75 -10.56 -35.28
#